data_AF-A0A925TUC6-F1
#
_entry.id   AF-A0A925TUC6-F1
#
_cell.length_a   1.000
_cell.length_b   1.000
_cell.length_c   1.000
_cell.angle_alpha   90.00
_cell.angle_beta   90.00
_cell.angle_gamma   90.00
#
_symmetry.space_group_name_H-M   'P 1'
#
loop_
_entity.id
_entity.type
_entity.pdbx_description
1 polymer ?
#
loop_
_entity_poly.entity_id
_entity_poly.type
_entity_poly.pdbx_seq_one_letter_code
_entity_poly.pdbx_strand_id
1 'polypeptide(L)'
;QWGSGTNIPFESSLMIAGANQETLLENKYTRAVGFFPENWTTFSETTNHFHAGGGLNLRGYAGYFVAQQGRDSTIYAVYSGTSGASINAELEFDRLINKRILKFIQMTPYLFFDAGSMVYEEANGKNYFSDIRMDAGIGSTFSWTWWGQLEDIKPFTVRIDLPLFLTRPPFEEVDYLMFRYIIGINRAF
;
A
#
# COMPACT_ATOMS: atom_id res chain seq x y z
N GLN A 1 7.17 12.63 0.18
CA GLN A 1 6.39 13.67 -0.51
C GLN A 1 6.23 14.87 0.42
N TRP A 2 6.28 16.09 -0.11
CA TRP A 2 6.13 17.32 0.69
C TRP A 2 5.03 18.19 0.08
N GLY A 3 3.98 18.46 0.87
CA GLY A 3 2.88 19.36 0.50
C GLY A 3 2.83 20.55 1.44
N SER A 4 2.72 21.77 0.89
CA SER A 4 2.56 23.00 1.68
C SER A 4 1.10 23.48 1.62
N GLY A 5 0.38 23.39 2.73
CA GLY A 5 -1.00 23.86 2.85
C GLY A 5 -1.68 23.28 4.08
N THR A 6 -2.52 24.06 4.75
CA THR A 6 -3.25 23.64 5.97
C THR A 6 -4.59 22.96 5.69
N ASN A 7 -5.01 22.87 4.42
CA ASN A 7 -6.30 22.30 4.04
C ASN A 7 -6.23 21.61 2.67
N ILE A 8 -5.49 20.50 2.59
CA ILE A 8 -5.45 19.65 1.40
C ILE A 8 -6.71 18.76 1.42
N PRO A 9 -7.47 18.67 0.30
CA PRO A 9 -8.58 17.73 0.20
C PRO A 9 -8.13 16.31 0.55
N PHE A 10 -8.96 15.57 1.27
CA PHE A 10 -8.64 14.20 1.68
C PHE A 10 -8.33 13.32 0.46
N GLU A 11 -9.04 13.54 -0.63
CA GLU A 11 -8.93 12.85 -1.91
C GLU A 11 -7.53 12.96 -2.53
N SER A 12 -6.85 14.08 -2.27
CA SER A 12 -5.52 14.42 -2.80
C SER A 12 -4.40 14.29 -1.74
N SER A 13 -4.75 13.92 -0.50
CA SER A 13 -3.78 13.83 0.60
C SER A 13 -2.77 12.69 0.44
N LEU A 14 -1.62 12.80 1.10
CA LEU A 14 -0.61 11.74 1.11
C LEU A 14 -1.11 10.61 2.02
N MET A 15 -1.28 9.41 1.46
CA MET A 15 -1.71 8.22 2.20
C MET A 15 -0.51 7.38 2.65
N ILE A 16 -0.65 6.69 3.78
CA ILE A 16 0.43 5.88 4.38
C ILE A 16 0.68 4.57 3.61
N ALA A 17 -0.38 3.92 3.16
CA ALA A 17 -0.32 2.55 2.67
C ALA A 17 -0.58 2.41 1.17
N GLY A 18 -0.84 3.48 0.44
CA GLY A 18 -1.12 3.36 -0.99
C GLY A 18 -1.51 4.67 -1.67
N ALA A 19 -2.13 4.55 -2.84
CA ALA A 19 -2.65 5.67 -3.62
C ALA A 19 -3.75 6.44 -2.87
N ASN A 20 -3.80 7.76 -3.09
CA ASN A 20 -4.93 8.58 -2.68
C ASN A 20 -6.15 8.36 -3.60
N GLN A 21 -7.33 8.85 -3.20
CA GLN A 21 -8.56 8.62 -3.96
C GLN A 21 -8.52 9.24 -5.36
N GLU A 22 -7.86 10.38 -5.52
CA GLU A 22 -7.64 11.01 -6.83
C GLU A 22 -6.88 10.06 -7.77
N THR A 23 -5.75 9.51 -7.34
CA THR A 23 -4.94 8.56 -8.13
C THR A 23 -5.72 7.27 -8.40
N LEU A 24 -6.53 6.80 -7.45
CA LEU A 24 -7.42 5.65 -7.64
C LEU A 24 -8.49 5.93 -8.70
N LEU A 25 -9.07 7.14 -8.72
CA LEU A 25 -10.03 7.56 -9.73
C LEU A 25 -9.37 7.76 -11.09
N GLU A 26 -8.12 8.21 -11.17
CA GLU A 26 -7.41 8.33 -12.45
C GLU A 26 -7.11 6.96 -13.08
N ASN A 27 -6.83 5.94 -12.25
CA ASN A 27 -6.48 4.61 -12.72
C ASN A 27 -7.71 3.83 -13.25
N LYS A 28 -7.62 3.39 -14.51
CA LYS A 28 -8.69 2.67 -15.24
C LYS A 28 -9.18 1.39 -14.56
N TYR A 29 -8.39 0.78 -13.69
CA TYR A 29 -8.75 -0.48 -13.00
C TYR A 29 -9.40 -0.25 -11.63
N THR A 30 -9.17 0.92 -11.02
CA THR A 30 -9.64 1.24 -9.67
C THR A 30 -10.73 2.31 -9.66
N ARG A 31 -10.96 2.99 -10.79
CA ARG A 31 -12.01 4.02 -10.95
C ARG A 31 -13.43 3.47 -10.80
N ALA A 32 -13.67 2.21 -11.15
CA ALA A 32 -14.99 1.61 -11.12
C ALA A 32 -15.21 0.81 -9.82
N VAL A 33 -16.28 1.15 -9.09
CA VAL A 33 -16.76 0.38 -7.95
C VAL A 33 -17.35 -0.94 -8.49
N GLY A 34 -16.71 -2.07 -8.19
CA GLY A 34 -17.21 -3.39 -8.60
C GLY A 34 -16.16 -4.49 -8.71
N PHE A 35 -14.88 -4.16 -8.88
CA PHE A 35 -13.82 -5.17 -8.95
C PHE A 35 -13.38 -5.68 -7.57
N PHE A 36 -13.59 -4.89 -6.52
CA PHE A 36 -13.22 -5.23 -5.15
C PHE A 36 -14.43 -5.10 -4.22
N PRO A 37 -14.52 -5.95 -3.18
CA PRO A 37 -15.48 -5.75 -2.10
C PRO A 37 -15.34 -4.35 -1.48
N GLU A 38 -16.46 -3.71 -1.14
CA GLU A 38 -16.46 -2.35 -0.57
C GLU A 38 -15.64 -2.28 0.73
N ASN A 39 -15.73 -3.32 1.56
CA ASN A 39 -14.96 -3.43 2.79
C ASN A 39 -13.45 -3.56 2.55
N TRP A 40 -13.00 -3.80 1.31
CA TRP A 40 -11.58 -3.77 0.94
C TRP A 40 -11.05 -2.38 0.58
N THR A 41 -11.96 -1.47 0.26
CA THR A 41 -11.64 -0.10 -0.19
C THR A 41 -11.82 0.96 0.91
N THR A 42 -12.28 0.56 2.09
CA THR A 42 -12.47 1.44 3.25
C THR A 42 -11.36 1.27 4.27
N PHE A 43 -11.20 2.31 5.10
CA PHE A 43 -10.30 2.28 6.26
C PHE A 43 -11.03 1.68 7.47
N SER A 44 -10.30 0.90 8.26
CA SER A 44 -10.79 0.18 9.44
C SER A 44 -9.74 0.18 10.56
N GLU A 45 -10.10 -0.39 11.71
CA GLU A 45 -9.21 -0.65 12.84
C GLU A 45 -8.20 -1.77 12.56
N THR A 46 -8.43 -2.57 11.51
CA THR A 46 -7.54 -3.65 11.04
C THR A 46 -6.95 -3.36 9.66
N THR A 47 -5.92 -4.13 9.30
CA THR A 47 -5.39 -4.14 7.93
C THR A 47 -6.39 -4.77 6.94
N ASN A 48 -6.21 -4.44 5.67
CA ASN A 48 -7.12 -4.80 4.59
C ASN A 48 -6.40 -5.55 3.45
N HIS A 49 -7.17 -6.01 2.47
CA HIS A 49 -6.70 -6.91 1.41
C HIS A 49 -6.46 -6.24 0.06
N PHE A 50 -6.77 -4.96 -0.09
CA PHE A 50 -6.57 -4.23 -1.33
C PHE A 50 -5.45 -3.21 -1.19
N HIS A 51 -4.59 -3.13 -2.20
CA HIS A 51 -3.53 -2.13 -2.26
C HIS A 51 -3.35 -1.57 -3.67
N ALA A 52 -3.28 -0.25 -3.76
CA ALA A 52 -2.89 0.44 -4.97
C ALA A 52 -1.60 1.22 -4.74
N GLY A 53 -0.68 1.16 -5.71
CA GLY A 53 0.60 1.86 -5.66
C GLY A 53 0.45 3.37 -5.56
N GLY A 54 1.12 3.98 -4.58
CA GLY A 54 1.15 5.42 -4.37
C GLY A 54 1.43 5.78 -2.92
N GLY A 55 1.43 7.08 -2.62
CA GLY A 55 1.66 7.59 -1.28
C GLY A 55 3.01 7.16 -0.69
N LEU A 56 3.02 6.73 0.57
CA LEU A 56 4.21 6.15 1.22
C LEU A 56 4.39 4.64 0.94
N ASN A 57 3.39 3.99 0.35
CA ASN A 57 3.44 2.61 -0.11
C ASN A 57 3.86 1.59 0.98
N LEU A 58 3.43 1.80 2.24
CA LEU A 58 3.58 0.81 3.31
C LEU A 58 2.48 -0.25 3.17
N ARG A 59 2.74 -1.27 2.35
CA ARG A 59 1.74 -2.25 1.91
C ARG A 59 1.03 -2.91 3.09
N GLY A 60 1.76 -3.34 4.10
CA GLY A 60 1.23 -4.02 5.28
C GLY A 60 0.21 -3.20 6.07
N TYR A 61 0.17 -1.87 5.89
CA TYR A 61 -0.76 -0.98 6.59
C TYR A 61 -1.99 -0.61 5.74
N ALA A 62 -2.23 -1.33 4.62
CA ALA A 62 -3.35 -1.07 3.73
C ALA A 62 -4.69 -1.08 4.47
N GLY A 63 -5.49 -0.03 4.28
CA GLY A 63 -6.82 0.12 4.89
C GLY A 63 -6.84 0.23 6.42
N TYR A 64 -5.71 0.42 7.09
CA TYR A 64 -5.67 0.65 8.53
C TYR A 64 -5.66 2.16 8.86
N PHE A 65 -6.41 2.59 9.87
CA PHE A 65 -6.41 3.99 10.34
C PHE A 65 -5.07 4.44 10.95
N VAL A 66 -4.23 3.49 11.37
CA VAL A 66 -2.93 3.74 11.95
C VAL A 66 -2.99 4.68 13.15
N ALA A 67 -3.20 4.12 14.34
CA ALA A 67 -3.17 4.90 15.57
C ALA A 67 -1.72 5.33 15.93
N GLN A 68 -1.54 6.61 16.28
CA GLN A 68 -0.32 7.17 16.85
C GLN A 68 -0.65 7.89 18.15
N GLN A 69 0.02 7.52 19.24
CA GLN A 69 -0.05 8.30 20.46
C GLN A 69 0.86 9.53 20.33
N GLY A 70 0.28 10.72 20.49
CA GLY A 70 0.99 11.99 20.52
C GLY A 70 1.67 12.25 21.86
N ARG A 71 2.46 13.32 21.92
CA ARG A 71 3.17 13.72 23.15
C ARG A 71 2.23 14.26 24.22
N ASP A 72 1.05 14.70 23.81
CA ASP A 72 -0.08 15.10 24.64
C ASP A 72 -0.89 13.90 25.18
N SER A 73 -0.45 12.66 24.91
CA SER A 73 -1.16 11.41 25.22
C SER A 73 -2.47 11.19 24.44
N THR A 74 -2.80 12.07 23.48
CA THR A 74 -3.94 11.91 22.58
C THR A 74 -3.61 10.92 21.47
N ILE A 75 -4.62 10.19 20.98
CA ILE A 75 -4.46 9.28 19.83
C ILE A 75 -4.84 10.01 18.55
N TYR A 76 -3.92 10.02 17.59
CA TYR A 76 -4.09 10.58 16.26
C TYR A 76 -4.14 9.46 15.22
N ALA A 77 -5.07 9.54 14.27
CA ALA A 77 -5.11 8.65 13.12
C ALA A 77 -4.16 9.19 12.04
N VAL A 78 -3.10 8.45 11.72
CA VAL A 78 -2.01 8.90 10.82
C VAL A 78 -1.97 8.11 9.51
N TYR A 79 -3.14 7.77 8.98
CA TYR A 79 -3.29 7.11 7.68
C TYR A 79 -3.22 8.08 6.49
N SER A 80 -3.52 9.35 6.71
CA SER A 80 -3.47 10.44 5.72
C SER A 80 -2.82 11.69 6.30
N GLY A 81 -2.03 12.41 5.49
CA GLY A 81 -1.37 13.63 5.92
C GLY A 81 -0.90 14.49 4.75
N THR A 82 -0.22 15.61 5.05
CA THR A 82 0.32 16.52 4.03
C THR A 82 1.75 16.16 3.61
N SER A 83 2.49 15.52 4.52
CA SER A 83 3.92 15.28 4.37
C SER A 83 4.31 13.95 5.01
N GLY A 84 5.32 13.31 4.44
CA GLY A 84 5.83 12.03 4.93
C GLY A 84 7.01 11.57 4.10
N ALA A 85 7.75 10.62 4.66
CA ALA A 85 8.91 10.00 4.04
C ALA A 85 8.80 8.49 4.13
N SER A 86 9.14 7.81 3.03
CA SER A 86 9.21 6.36 2.98
C SER A 86 10.43 5.91 2.17
N ILE A 87 10.85 4.68 2.45
CA ILE A 87 11.84 3.91 1.71
C ILE A 87 11.19 2.57 1.40
N ASN A 88 11.13 2.24 0.12
CA ASN A 88 10.58 0.98 -0.38
C ASN A 88 11.70 0.23 -1.11
N ALA A 89 11.89 -1.04 -0.79
CA ALA A 89 12.89 -1.90 -1.41
C ALA A 89 12.23 -3.20 -1.86
N GLU A 90 12.47 -3.57 -3.12
CA GLU A 90 12.00 -4.83 -3.70
C GLU A 90 13.19 -5.60 -4.27
N LEU A 91 13.28 -6.89 -3.94
CA LEU A 91 14.29 -7.81 -4.45
C LEU A 91 13.60 -8.88 -5.29
N GLU A 92 13.70 -8.75 -6.61
CA GLU A 92 13.05 -9.64 -7.56
C GLU A 92 13.92 -10.84 -7.93
N PHE A 93 13.28 -12.01 -8.02
CA PHE A 93 13.94 -13.26 -8.40
C PHE A 93 13.58 -13.71 -9.81
N ASP A 94 13.22 -12.79 -10.71
CA ASP A 94 12.80 -13.11 -12.09
C ASP A 94 13.81 -14.01 -12.82
N ARG A 95 15.12 -13.74 -12.67
CA ARG A 95 16.17 -14.54 -13.31
C ARG A 95 16.39 -15.91 -12.67
N LEU A 96 16.11 -16.05 -11.38
CA LEU A 96 16.30 -17.30 -10.63
C LEU A 96 15.07 -18.22 -10.76
N ILE A 97 13.89 -17.61 -10.80
CA ILE A 97 12.59 -18.30 -10.83
C ILE A 97 11.76 -17.68 -11.96
N ASN A 98 12.18 -17.91 -13.22
CA ASN A 98 11.37 -17.55 -14.39
C ASN A 98 10.43 -18.71 -14.76
N LYS A 99 9.39 -18.93 -13.96
CA LYS A 99 8.40 -19.96 -14.25
C LYS A 99 7.20 -19.34 -14.96
N ARG A 100 7.05 -19.64 -16.24
CA ARG A 100 5.79 -19.49 -16.96
C ARG A 100 4.84 -20.57 -16.47
N ILE A 101 3.87 -20.20 -15.63
CA ILE A 101 2.85 -21.14 -15.13
C ILE A 101 1.95 -21.57 -16.29
N LEU A 102 1.61 -20.63 -17.16
CA LEU A 102 0.97 -20.85 -18.45
C LEU A 102 1.77 -20.10 -19.52
N LYS A 103 1.61 -20.47 -20.79
CA LYS A 103 2.34 -19.83 -21.91
C LYS A 103 2.21 -18.30 -21.94
N PHE A 104 1.11 -17.78 -21.38
CA PHE A 104 0.72 -16.37 -21.35
C PHE A 104 0.74 -15.74 -19.95
N ILE A 105 1.08 -16.49 -18.89
CA ILE A 105 1.20 -15.98 -17.52
C ILE A 105 2.63 -16.14 -17.04
N GLN A 106 3.31 -15.02 -16.85
CA GLN A 106 4.62 -14.97 -16.21
C GLN A 106 4.45 -14.68 -14.71
N MET A 107 5.04 -15.54 -13.88
CA MET A 107 5.13 -15.34 -12.44
C MET A 107 6.52 -14.83 -12.09
N THR A 108 6.59 -13.72 -11.35
CA THR A 108 7.85 -13.16 -10.86
C THR A 108 7.76 -12.98 -9.34
N PRO A 109 8.38 -13.87 -8.54
CA PRO A 109 8.43 -13.74 -7.10
C PRO A 109 9.45 -12.68 -6.67
N TYR A 110 9.18 -12.01 -5.56
CA TYR A 110 10.06 -11.01 -4.96
C TYR A 110 9.92 -10.97 -3.44
N LEU A 111 10.93 -10.43 -2.78
CA LEU A 111 10.87 -9.99 -1.39
C LEU A 111 10.66 -8.48 -1.38
N PHE A 112 9.90 -8.00 -0.39
CA PHE A 112 9.71 -6.58 -0.21
C PHE A 112 9.95 -6.14 1.22
N PHE A 113 10.38 -4.89 1.35
CA PHE A 113 10.59 -4.20 2.60
C PHE A 113 10.22 -2.73 2.42
N ASP A 114 9.30 -2.26 3.25
CA ASP A 114 8.83 -0.88 3.23
C ASP A 114 8.98 -0.28 4.64
N ALA A 115 9.43 0.97 4.69
CA ALA A 115 9.61 1.70 5.94
C ALA A 115 9.24 3.16 5.73
N GLY A 116 8.46 3.76 6.63
CA GLY A 116 8.01 5.13 6.46
C GLY A 116 7.44 5.77 7.72
N SER A 117 7.33 7.09 7.67
CA SER A 117 6.77 7.93 8.71
C SER A 117 5.98 9.07 8.07
N MET A 118 4.89 9.45 8.73
CA MET A 118 3.98 10.48 8.28
C MET A 118 3.98 11.64 9.27
N VAL A 119 3.87 12.86 8.79
CA VAL A 119 3.73 14.04 9.64
C VAL A 119 2.26 14.16 10.07
N TYR A 120 2.05 14.32 11.38
CA TYR A 120 0.75 14.60 11.96
C TYR A 120 0.79 15.91 12.76
N GLU A 121 -0.35 16.58 12.86
CA GLU A 121 -0.51 17.82 13.61
C GLU A 121 -1.18 17.52 14.94
N GLU A 122 -0.55 17.92 16.04
CA GLU A 122 -1.16 17.84 17.37
C GLU A 122 -2.17 18.97 17.58
N ALA A 123 -3.05 18.83 18.59
CA ALA A 123 -4.04 19.85 18.95
C ALA A 123 -3.44 21.25 19.26
N ASN A 124 -2.13 21.31 19.53
CA ASN A 124 -1.37 22.55 19.75
C ASN A 124 -0.89 23.22 18.44
N GLY A 125 -1.24 22.67 17.26
CA GLY A 125 -0.85 23.17 15.94
C GLY A 125 0.60 22.85 15.54
N LYS A 126 1.31 21.99 16.30
CA LYS A 126 2.68 21.58 15.98
C LYS A 126 2.68 20.28 15.21
N ASN A 127 3.53 20.26 14.19
CA ASN A 127 3.76 19.11 13.35
C ASN A 127 4.86 18.22 13.92
N TYR A 128 4.57 16.92 14.04
CA TYR A 128 5.51 15.91 14.47
C TYR A 128 5.53 14.75 13.47
N PHE A 129 6.69 14.10 13.36
CA PHE A 129 6.76 12.82 12.66
C PHE A 129 6.15 11.73 13.54
N SER A 130 5.27 10.94 12.94
CA SER A 130 4.78 9.71 13.55
C SER A 130 5.92 8.72 13.67
N ASP A 131 5.73 7.71 14.52
CA ASP A 131 6.74 6.69 14.65
C ASP A 131 6.98 5.96 13.31
N ILE A 132 8.23 5.54 13.09
CA ILE A 132 8.60 4.79 11.90
C ILE A 132 7.86 3.45 11.89
N ARG A 133 7.08 3.23 10.83
CA ARG A 133 6.35 2.01 10.56
C ARG A 133 7.04 1.26 9.44
N MET A 134 7.15 -0.05 9.63
CA MET A 134 7.86 -0.91 8.70
C MET A 134 7.04 -2.15 8.48
N ASP A 135 7.08 -2.65 7.26
CA ASP A 135 6.55 -3.94 6.87
C ASP A 135 7.51 -4.67 5.93
N ALA A 136 7.50 -5.99 6.05
CA ALA A 136 8.32 -6.85 5.21
C ALA A 136 7.57 -8.13 4.87
N GLY A 137 7.81 -8.64 3.68
CA GLY A 137 7.07 -9.79 3.21
C GLY A 137 7.59 -10.38 1.92
N ILE A 138 6.82 -11.34 1.43
CA ILE A 138 7.06 -11.98 0.15
C ILE A 138 5.91 -11.61 -0.78
N GLY A 139 6.18 -11.46 -2.06
CA GLY A 139 5.15 -11.20 -3.04
C GLY A 139 5.43 -11.87 -4.36
N SER A 140 4.42 -11.89 -5.22
CA SER A 140 4.56 -12.36 -6.59
C SER A 140 3.68 -11.53 -7.52
N THR A 141 4.25 -11.14 -8.65
CA THR A 141 3.47 -10.59 -9.76
C THR A 141 3.08 -11.70 -10.72
N PHE A 142 1.89 -11.56 -11.29
CA PHE A 142 1.34 -12.41 -12.33
C PHE A 142 0.99 -11.51 -13.51
N SER A 143 1.85 -11.52 -14.52
CA SER A 143 1.71 -10.70 -15.71
C SER A 143 1.14 -11.52 -16.86
N TRP A 144 -0.01 -11.07 -17.37
CA TRP A 144 -0.61 -11.58 -18.58
C TRP A 144 0.06 -10.94 -19.80
N THR A 145 0.82 -11.74 -20.55
CA THR A 145 1.72 -11.24 -21.62
C THR A 145 1.20 -11.48 -23.03
N TRP A 146 0.18 -12.32 -23.24
CA TRP A 146 -0.27 -12.68 -24.58
C TRP A 146 -1.80 -12.67 -24.71
N TRP A 147 -2.31 -11.81 -25.60
CA TRP A 147 -3.74 -11.64 -25.89
C TRP A 147 -4.17 -12.20 -27.25
N GLY A 148 -3.36 -13.07 -27.88
CA GLY A 148 -3.66 -13.61 -29.20
C GLY A 148 -3.51 -12.56 -30.31
N GLN A 149 -4.56 -12.36 -31.12
CA GLN A 149 -4.58 -11.40 -32.24
C GLN A 149 -4.68 -9.93 -31.79
N LEU A 150 -4.77 -9.66 -30.50
CA LEU A 150 -4.88 -8.34 -29.90
C LEU A 150 -3.54 -7.91 -29.26
N GLU A 151 -2.47 -7.85 -30.08
CA GLU A 151 -1.11 -7.50 -29.64
C GLU A 151 -0.99 -6.09 -29.03
N ASP A 152 -1.93 -5.19 -29.32
CA ASP A 152 -1.91 -3.80 -28.84
C ASP A 152 -2.43 -3.60 -27.39
N ILE A 153 -2.88 -4.67 -26.71
CA ILE A 153 -3.36 -4.56 -25.33
C ILE A 153 -2.18 -4.59 -24.36
N LYS A 154 -2.01 -3.51 -23.59
CA LYS A 154 -0.99 -3.43 -22.53
C LYS A 154 -1.09 -4.64 -21.59
N PRO A 155 0.05 -5.28 -21.23
CA PRO A 155 0.08 -6.39 -20.29
C PRO A 155 -0.64 -6.04 -19.00
N PHE A 156 -1.52 -6.93 -18.54
CA PHE A 156 -2.21 -6.80 -17.27
C PHE A 156 -1.41 -7.52 -16.19
N THR A 157 -1.08 -6.82 -15.10
CA THR A 157 -0.30 -7.41 -14.00
C THR A 157 -1.09 -7.33 -12.72
N VAL A 158 -1.29 -8.50 -12.09
CA VAL A 158 -1.83 -8.61 -10.74
C VAL A 158 -0.68 -8.91 -9.80
N ARG A 159 -0.74 -8.32 -8.60
CA ARG A 159 0.24 -8.51 -7.55
C ARG A 159 -0.43 -9.17 -6.35
N ILE A 160 0.20 -10.20 -5.81
CA ILE A 160 -0.18 -10.81 -4.54
C ILE A 160 0.99 -10.62 -3.59
N ASP A 161 0.78 -9.79 -2.57
CA ASP A 161 1.74 -9.53 -1.51
C ASP A 161 1.30 -10.24 -0.23
N LEU A 162 2.25 -10.80 0.50
CA LEU A 162 2.07 -11.37 1.83
C LEU A 162 2.95 -10.60 2.81
N PRO A 163 2.45 -9.51 3.43
CA PRO A 163 3.14 -8.83 4.51
C PRO A 163 3.18 -9.74 5.73
N LEU A 164 4.37 -10.30 5.98
CA LEU A 164 4.56 -11.26 7.07
C LEU A 164 4.91 -10.54 8.36
N PHE A 165 5.68 -9.46 8.28
CA PHE A 165 6.18 -8.70 9.41
C PHE A 165 5.64 -7.26 9.41
N LEU A 166 5.15 -6.78 10.54
CA LEU A 166 4.81 -5.38 10.80
C LEU A 166 5.39 -4.94 12.13
N THR A 167 5.98 -3.74 12.22
CA THR A 167 6.51 -3.22 13.49
C THR A 167 5.46 -2.66 14.45
N ARG A 168 4.28 -2.27 13.97
CA ARG A 168 3.17 -1.74 14.79
C ARG A 168 1.84 -2.32 14.29
N PRO A 169 1.51 -3.57 14.66
CA PRO A 169 0.25 -4.17 14.26
C PRO A 169 -0.96 -3.41 14.84
N PRO A 170 -2.14 -3.54 14.22
CA PRO A 170 -3.42 -3.16 14.82
C PRO A 170 -3.58 -3.64 16.26
N PHE A 171 -4.36 -2.94 17.08
CA PHE A 171 -4.62 -3.35 18.46
C PHE A 171 -5.23 -4.76 18.56
N GLU A 172 -6.03 -5.15 17.56
CA GLU A 172 -6.62 -6.49 17.46
C GLU A 172 -5.59 -7.60 17.16
N GLU A 173 -4.39 -7.24 16.72
CA GLU A 173 -3.32 -8.14 16.31
C GLU A 173 -2.16 -8.09 17.31
N VAL A 174 -1.94 -9.16 18.08
CA VAL A 174 -0.91 -9.21 19.12
C VAL A 174 0.49 -9.47 18.56
N ASP A 175 0.57 -10.15 17.41
CA ASP A 175 1.82 -10.66 16.86
C ASP A 175 2.38 -9.79 15.72
N TYR A 176 3.68 -9.49 15.80
CA TYR A 176 4.42 -8.82 14.73
C TYR A 176 4.49 -9.66 13.45
N LEU A 177 4.43 -10.99 13.58
CA LEU A 177 4.45 -11.94 12.47
C LEU A 177 3.07 -12.57 12.27
N MET A 178 2.42 -12.29 11.15
CA MET A 178 1.14 -12.93 10.80
C MET A 178 0.99 -13.12 9.30
N PHE A 179 0.17 -14.10 8.90
CA PHE A 179 -0.19 -14.32 7.51
C PHE A 179 -1.26 -13.31 7.07
N ARG A 180 -0.81 -12.20 6.50
CA ARG A 180 -1.68 -11.23 5.82
C ARG A 180 -1.54 -11.43 4.31
N TYR A 181 -2.58 -11.09 3.56
CA TYR A 181 -2.52 -11.09 2.10
C TYR A 181 -3.15 -9.83 1.54
N ILE A 182 -2.54 -9.34 0.47
CA ILE A 182 -2.91 -8.12 -0.22
C ILE A 182 -2.90 -8.38 -1.71
N ILE A 183 -3.92 -7.88 -2.39
CA ILE A 183 -4.08 -7.93 -3.83
C ILE A 183 -3.92 -6.51 -4.37
N GLY A 184 -2.98 -6.34 -5.29
CA GLY A 184 -2.77 -5.09 -6.00
C GLY A 184 -2.94 -5.25 -7.51
N ILE A 185 -3.39 -4.17 -8.16
CA ILE A 185 -3.45 -4.08 -9.61
C ILE A 185 -2.35 -3.14 -10.11
N ASN A 186 -1.57 -3.63 -11.07
CA ASN A 186 -0.35 -3.02 -11.62
C ASN A 186 0.80 -2.90 -10.61
N ARG A 187 2.02 -2.78 -11.15
CA ARG A 187 3.17 -2.35 -10.35
C ARG A 187 3.11 -0.85 -10.12
N ALA A 188 3.44 -0.44 -8.91
CA ALA A 188 3.58 0.95 -8.51
C ALA A 188 4.90 1.59 -8.99
N PHE A 189 5.83 0.77 -9.50
CA PHE A 189 7.20 1.12 -9.86
C PHE A 189 7.63 0.40 -11.13
#